data_AF-A0A2K5ATB8-F1
#
_entry.id   AF-A0A2K5ATB8-F1
#
_cell.length_a   1.000
_cell.length_b   1.000
_cell.length_c   1.000
_cell.angle_alpha   90.00
_cell.angle_beta   90.00
_cell.angle_gamma   90.00
#
_symmetry.space_group_name_H-M   'P 1'
#
loop_
_entity.id
_entity.type
_entity.pdbx_description
1 polymer ?
#
loop_
_entity_poly.entity_id
_entity_poly.type
_entity_poly.pdbx_seq_one_letter_code
_entity_poly.pdbx_strand_id
1 'polypeptide(L)'
;MESTEEERLEVTVIVTIKDTSVEFRGTPEAVLDSVHRFLAREVPNLDLAYRISLNYSLPQLMDMFASYIRLTPEGPRVINDTGKRLSDKEVIALQLVAYKMMFELRRFNTPSMTAQEIQSVTGLKPKSVSSRLSELVKAGYVEKEVGEQGARYRITTQGIQWLSNTLASKR
;
A
#
# COMPACT_ATOMS: atom_id res chain seq x y z
N MET A 1 -10.20 -21.05 63.19
CA MET A 1 -10.91 -20.06 62.35
C MET A 1 -10.24 -20.12 61.01
N GLU A 2 -10.77 -20.98 60.16
CA GLU A 2 -10.25 -21.26 58.82
C GLU A 2 -11.36 -20.79 57.88
N SER A 3 -11.14 -19.64 57.25
CA SER A 3 -12.08 -19.06 56.29
C SER A 3 -11.45 -19.21 54.91
N THR A 4 -12.05 -20.10 54.16
CA THR A 4 -11.75 -20.55 52.80
C THR A 4 -11.46 -19.39 51.85
N GLU A 5 -10.29 -19.42 51.22
CA GLU A 5 -9.96 -18.62 50.04
C GLU A 5 -10.81 -19.20 48.89
N GLU A 6 -11.95 -18.57 48.56
CA GLU A 6 -12.72 -18.94 47.36
C GLU A 6 -11.81 -18.78 46.14
N GLU A 7 -11.52 -19.88 45.43
CA GLU A 7 -10.94 -19.84 44.09
C GLU A 7 -11.87 -19.04 43.18
N ARG A 8 -11.63 -17.73 43.09
CA ARG A 8 -12.31 -16.87 42.13
C ARG A 8 -11.89 -17.31 40.74
N LEU A 9 -12.81 -17.93 40.02
CA LEU A 9 -12.62 -18.33 38.62
C LEU A 9 -12.11 -17.13 37.83
N GLU A 10 -10.91 -17.27 37.28
CA GLU A 10 -10.28 -16.26 36.46
C GLU A 10 -10.34 -16.70 34.99
N VAL A 11 -10.76 -15.78 34.13
CA VAL A 11 -10.89 -16.01 32.70
C VAL A 11 -9.97 -15.05 31.96
N THR A 12 -9.28 -15.58 30.96
CA THR A 12 -8.49 -14.80 30.00
C THR A 12 -9.08 -14.97 28.61
N VAL A 13 -9.31 -13.86 27.91
CA VAL A 13 -9.78 -13.83 26.52
C VAL A 13 -8.85 -12.95 25.71
N ILE A 14 -8.37 -13.47 24.58
CA ILE A 14 -7.61 -12.70 23.60
C ILE A 14 -8.53 -12.46 22.39
N VAL A 15 -8.80 -11.20 22.09
CA VAL A 15 -9.56 -10.80 20.90
C VAL A 15 -8.58 -10.23 19.87
N THR A 16 -8.47 -10.89 18.72
CA THR A 16 -7.62 -10.44 17.61
C THR A 16 -8.48 -10.02 16.43
N ILE A 17 -8.28 -8.78 15.98
CA ILE A 17 -8.94 -8.20 14.80
C ILE A 17 -7.84 -7.61 13.91
N LYS A 18 -7.55 -8.31 12.80
CA LYS A 18 -6.45 -7.99 11.88
C LYS A 18 -5.13 -7.80 12.65
N ASP A 19 -4.62 -6.57 12.71
CA ASP A 19 -3.33 -6.23 13.31
C ASP A 19 -3.44 -5.84 14.80
N THR A 20 -4.66 -5.78 15.34
CA THR A 20 -4.92 -5.43 16.74
C THR A 20 -5.21 -6.67 17.54
N SER A 21 -4.49 -6.86 18.65
CA SER A 21 -4.73 -7.93 19.62
C SER A 21 -4.88 -7.32 21.00
N VAL A 22 -5.96 -7.66 21.70
CA VAL A 22 -6.24 -7.19 23.06
C VAL A 22 -6.51 -8.39 23.95
N GLU A 23 -5.85 -8.40 25.12
CA GLU A 23 -6.03 -9.41 26.15
C GLU A 23 -6.89 -8.84 27.28
N PHE A 24 -7.95 -9.55 27.65
CA PHE A 24 -8.80 -9.27 28.80
C PHE A 24 -8.62 -10.39 29.82
N ARG A 25 -8.38 -10.03 31.08
CA ARG A 25 -8.20 -10.99 32.18
C ARG A 25 -8.96 -10.53 33.42
N GLY A 26 -9.71 -11.43 34.06
CA GLY A 26 -10.49 -11.12 35.26
C GLY A 26 -11.61 -12.11 35.54
N THR A 27 -12.64 -11.70 36.30
CA THR A 27 -13.82 -12.54 36.54
C THR A 27 -14.63 -12.73 35.24
N PRO A 28 -15.42 -13.81 35.10
CA PRO A 28 -16.22 -14.07 33.91
C PRO A 28 -17.09 -12.88 33.49
N GLU A 29 -17.74 -12.22 34.46
CA GLU A 29 -18.64 -11.09 34.22
C GLU A 29 -17.88 -9.85 33.75
N ALA A 30 -16.73 -9.58 34.37
CA ALA A 30 -15.90 -8.43 34.01
C ALA A 30 -15.28 -8.60 32.62
N VAL A 31 -14.83 -9.81 32.30
CA VAL A 31 -14.29 -10.14 30.97
C VAL A 31 -15.38 -10.07 29.91
N LEU A 32 -16.57 -10.63 30.17
CA LEU A 32 -17.70 -10.58 29.25
C LEU A 32 -18.11 -9.14 28.93
N ASP A 33 -18.24 -8.28 29.94
CA ASP A 33 -18.59 -6.87 29.75
C ASP A 33 -17.49 -6.09 29.00
N SER A 34 -16.22 -6.41 29.27
CA SER A 34 -15.08 -5.80 28.57
C SER A 34 -15.02 -6.20 27.10
N VAL A 35 -15.24 -7.49 26.80
CA VAL A 35 -15.32 -8.00 25.42
C VAL A 35 -16.52 -7.40 24.70
N HIS A 36 -17.70 -7.35 25.35
CA HIS A 36 -18.90 -6.77 24.76
C HIS A 36 -18.71 -5.28 24.44
N ARG A 37 -18.16 -4.48 25.36
CA ARG A 37 -17.85 -3.06 25.09
C ARG A 37 -16.82 -2.88 23.99
N PHE A 38 -15.77 -3.70 23.98
CA PHE A 38 -14.76 -3.67 22.93
C PHE A 38 -15.38 -3.95 21.55
N LEU A 39 -16.19 -5.00 21.44
CA LEU A 39 -16.88 -5.35 20.19
C LEU A 39 -17.92 -4.30 19.77
N ALA A 40 -18.70 -3.75 20.70
CA ALA A 40 -19.76 -2.79 20.39
C ALA A 40 -19.24 -1.40 20.00
N ARG A 41 -18.07 -0.99 20.50
CA ARG A 41 -17.54 0.37 20.32
C ARG A 41 -16.37 0.44 19.36
N GLU A 42 -15.38 -0.43 19.52
CA GLU A 42 -14.13 -0.31 18.77
C GLU A 42 -14.26 -0.93 17.38
N VAL A 43 -15.03 -2.02 17.24
CA VAL A 43 -15.20 -2.70 15.94
C VAL A 43 -15.91 -1.84 14.90
N PRO A 44 -17.03 -1.13 15.19
CA PRO A 44 -17.65 -0.26 14.21
C PRO A 44 -16.75 0.90 13.77
N ASN A 45 -15.95 1.46 14.69
CA ASN A 45 -15.00 2.52 14.38
C ASN A 45 -13.85 2.01 13.49
N LEU A 46 -13.33 0.82 13.80
CA LEU A 46 -12.34 0.13 12.98
C LEU A 46 -12.92 -0.19 11.59
N ASP A 47 -14.14 -0.70 11.51
CA ASP A 47 -14.83 -1.01 10.24
C ASP A 47 -15.03 0.25 9.39
N LEU A 48 -15.47 1.37 9.99
CA LEU A 48 -15.61 2.64 9.28
C LEU A 48 -14.27 3.13 8.74
N ALA A 49 -13.21 3.09 9.55
CA ALA A 49 -11.85 3.44 9.13
C ALA A 49 -11.37 2.54 7.98
N TYR A 50 -11.68 1.24 8.02
CA TYR A 50 -11.35 0.32 6.94
C TYR A 50 -12.13 0.59 5.65
N ARG A 51 -13.41 0.96 5.73
CA ARG A 51 -14.24 1.25 4.53
C ARG A 51 -13.76 2.45 3.74
N ILE A 52 -13.19 3.46 4.41
CA ILE A 52 -12.65 4.66 3.75
C ILE A 52 -11.14 4.56 3.50
N SER A 53 -10.49 3.50 3.98
CA SER A 53 -9.08 3.25 3.75
C SER A 53 -8.88 2.72 2.34
N LEU A 54 -8.25 3.53 1.49
CA LEU A 54 -7.82 3.08 0.18
C LEU A 54 -6.43 2.46 0.32
N ASN A 55 -6.36 1.13 0.20
CA ASN A 55 -5.11 0.39 0.11
C ASN A 55 -5.25 -0.67 -0.97
N TYR A 56 -4.27 -0.73 -1.87
CA TYR A 56 -4.24 -1.74 -2.92
C TYR A 56 -3.36 -2.89 -2.48
N SER A 57 -3.93 -4.09 -2.43
CA SER A 57 -3.17 -5.32 -2.27
C SER A 57 -2.38 -5.64 -3.55
N LEU A 58 -1.31 -6.42 -3.42
CA LEU A 58 -0.49 -6.84 -4.55
C LEU A 58 -1.31 -7.52 -5.67
N PRO A 59 -2.24 -8.47 -5.39
CA PRO A 59 -3.07 -9.06 -6.45
C PRO A 59 -3.94 -8.03 -7.17
N GLN A 60 -4.49 -7.05 -6.45
CA GLN A 60 -5.28 -5.98 -7.07
C GLN A 60 -4.41 -5.11 -7.99
N LEU A 61 -3.20 -4.76 -7.57
CA LEU A 61 -2.28 -4.02 -8.42
C LEU A 61 -1.94 -4.82 -9.68
N MET A 62 -1.64 -6.11 -9.53
CA MET A 62 -1.30 -6.97 -10.66
C MET A 62 -2.44 -7.04 -11.67
N ASP A 63 -3.67 -7.23 -11.20
CA ASP A 63 -4.86 -7.28 -12.06
C ASP A 63 -5.12 -5.93 -12.76
N MET A 64 -5.11 -4.83 -12.01
CA MET A 64 -5.36 -3.48 -12.52
C MET A 64 -4.40 -3.05 -13.64
N PHE A 65 -3.14 -3.50 -13.60
CA PHE A 65 -2.10 -3.07 -14.53
C PHE A 65 -1.55 -4.21 -15.41
N ALA A 66 -2.20 -5.38 -15.43
CA ALA A 66 -1.76 -6.56 -16.16
C ALA A 66 -1.51 -6.29 -17.64
N SER A 67 -2.28 -5.41 -18.27
CA SER A 67 -2.15 -5.05 -19.70
C SER A 67 -1.05 -4.03 -20.02
N TYR A 68 -0.39 -3.48 -18.99
CA TYR A 68 0.61 -2.41 -19.11
C TYR A 68 1.96 -2.75 -18.51
N ILE A 69 2.02 -3.73 -17.62
CA ILE A 69 3.23 -4.10 -16.88
C ILE A 69 3.50 -5.59 -17.09
N ARG A 70 4.78 -5.93 -17.29
CA ARG A 70 5.29 -7.30 -17.24
C ARG A 70 6.45 -7.40 -16.28
N LEU A 71 6.46 -8.50 -15.54
CA LEU A 71 7.60 -8.88 -14.70
C LEU A 71 8.51 -9.76 -15.56
N THR A 72 9.70 -9.26 -15.90
CA THR A 72 10.69 -10.03 -16.66
C THR A 72 11.84 -10.44 -15.72
N PRO A 73 12.68 -11.42 -16.11
CA PRO A 73 13.86 -11.80 -15.32
C PRO A 73 14.80 -10.61 -15.02
N GLU A 74 14.88 -9.63 -15.91
CA GLU A 74 15.67 -8.40 -15.80
C GLU A 74 14.97 -7.29 -14.99
N GLY A 75 13.79 -7.58 -14.46
CA GLY A 75 12.97 -6.70 -13.64
C GLY A 75 11.67 -6.26 -14.29
N PRO A 76 10.88 -5.43 -13.61
CA PRO A 76 9.58 -5.00 -14.10
C PRO A 76 9.77 -4.02 -15.28
N ARG A 77 8.94 -4.16 -16.32
CA ARG A 77 8.92 -3.31 -17.50
C ARG A 77 7.51 -2.87 -17.85
N VAL A 78 7.38 -1.63 -18.31
CA VAL A 78 6.15 -1.14 -18.94
C VAL A 78 6.08 -1.71 -20.35
N ILE A 79 5.17 -2.66 -20.57
CA ILE A 79 4.89 -3.27 -21.87
C ILE A 79 3.39 -3.09 -22.10
N ASN A 80 3.07 -2.24 -23.08
CA ASN A 80 1.71 -1.81 -23.33
C ASN A 80 1.05 -2.65 -24.43
N ASP A 81 0.27 -3.64 -24.02
CA ASP A 81 -0.43 -4.52 -24.96
C ASP A 81 -1.78 -3.96 -25.41
N THR A 82 -2.20 -2.81 -24.88
CA THR A 82 -3.50 -2.21 -25.20
C THR A 82 -3.52 -1.48 -26.53
N GLY A 83 -2.36 -1.24 -27.14
CA GLY A 83 -2.22 -0.43 -28.36
C GLY A 83 -2.44 1.08 -28.16
N LYS A 84 -2.83 1.53 -26.96
CA LYS A 84 -3.12 2.93 -26.65
C LYS A 84 -1.85 3.74 -26.48
N ARG A 85 -1.80 4.99 -26.97
CA ARG A 85 -0.62 5.83 -26.76
C ARG A 85 -0.51 6.28 -25.30
N LEU A 86 0.59 5.90 -24.65
CA LEU A 86 0.93 6.34 -23.30
C LEU A 86 1.69 7.66 -23.34
N SER A 87 1.40 8.54 -22.39
CA SER A 87 2.19 9.75 -22.14
C SER A 87 3.42 9.44 -21.29
N ASP A 88 4.47 10.26 -21.36
CA ASP A 88 5.67 10.11 -20.53
C ASP A 88 5.32 10.06 -19.02
N LYS A 89 4.28 10.78 -18.58
CA LYS A 89 3.78 10.70 -17.19
C LYS A 89 3.24 9.32 -16.86
N GLU A 90 2.43 8.75 -17.75
CA GLU A 90 1.83 7.43 -17.56
C GLU A 90 2.92 6.37 -17.54
N VAL A 91 3.90 6.45 -18.44
CA VAL A 91 5.03 5.50 -18.48
C VAL A 91 5.83 5.55 -17.17
N ILE A 92 6.15 6.76 -16.67
CA ILE A 92 6.85 6.92 -15.39
C ILE A 92 6.02 6.38 -14.22
N ALA A 93 4.73 6.70 -14.17
CA ALA A 93 3.85 6.24 -13.10
C ALA A 93 3.66 4.72 -13.13
N LEU A 94 3.47 4.12 -14.31
CA LEU A 94 3.41 2.66 -14.49
C LEU A 94 4.71 2.00 -14.03
N GLN A 95 5.86 2.58 -14.35
CA GLN A 95 7.14 2.04 -13.91
C GLN A 95 7.29 2.06 -12.38
N LEU A 96 6.85 3.14 -11.72
CA LEU A 96 6.87 3.25 -10.27
C LEU A 96 5.90 2.27 -9.60
N VAL A 97 4.72 2.04 -10.20
CA VAL A 97 3.78 0.99 -9.78
C VAL A 97 4.44 -0.39 -9.88
N ALA A 98 5.09 -0.67 -11.01
CA ALA A 98 5.77 -1.94 -11.22
C ALA A 98 6.91 -2.16 -10.19
N TYR A 99 7.63 -1.11 -9.83
CA TYR A 99 8.67 -1.15 -8.81
C TYR A 99 8.11 -1.41 -7.41
N LYS A 100 6.97 -0.78 -7.06
CA LYS A 100 6.24 -1.06 -5.82
C LYS A 100 5.81 -2.53 -5.71
N MET A 101 5.30 -3.13 -6.80
CA MET A 101 4.94 -4.55 -6.81
C MET A 101 6.14 -5.46 -6.51
N MET A 102 7.31 -5.15 -7.09
CA MET A 102 8.52 -5.94 -6.86
C MET A 102 9.07 -5.80 -5.44
N PHE A 103 8.92 -4.62 -4.83
CA PHE A 103 9.20 -4.44 -3.41
C PHE A 103 8.25 -5.27 -2.53
N GLU A 104 6.94 -5.28 -2.83
CA GLU A 104 5.96 -6.10 -2.10
C GLU A 104 6.20 -7.61 -2.25
N LEU A 105 6.71 -8.03 -3.42
CA LEU A 105 7.19 -9.40 -3.66
C LEU A 105 8.52 -9.73 -2.97
N ARG A 106 9.10 -8.79 -2.20
CA ARG A 106 10.42 -8.90 -1.55
C ARG A 106 11.56 -9.20 -2.52
N ARG A 107 11.42 -8.74 -3.77
CA ARG A 107 12.46 -8.86 -4.81
C ARG A 107 13.40 -7.66 -4.83
N PHE A 108 12.92 -6.49 -4.38
CA PHE A 108 13.72 -5.28 -4.20
C PHE A 108 13.74 -4.84 -2.73
N ASN A 109 14.80 -4.14 -2.34
CA ASN A 109 15.00 -3.66 -0.97
C ASN A 109 14.35 -2.29 -0.71
N THR A 110 13.85 -1.63 -1.75
CA THR A 110 13.19 -0.32 -1.65
C THR A 110 12.05 -0.21 -2.66
N PRO A 111 10.95 0.49 -2.33
CA PRO A 111 9.87 0.79 -3.26
C PRO A 111 10.13 2.05 -4.11
N SER A 112 11.25 2.75 -3.91
CA SER A 112 11.55 4.00 -4.60
C SER A 112 12.66 3.85 -5.64
N MET A 113 12.64 4.69 -6.68
CA MET A 113 13.61 4.71 -7.78
C MET A 113 14.29 6.08 -7.91
N THR A 114 15.54 6.14 -8.36
CA THR A 114 16.17 7.41 -8.77
C THR A 114 15.69 7.85 -10.14
N ALA A 115 15.85 9.14 -10.47
CA ALA A 115 15.54 9.64 -11.80
C ALA A 115 16.36 8.94 -12.91
N GLN A 116 17.61 8.56 -12.60
CA GLN A 116 18.48 7.84 -13.53
C GLN A 116 18.01 6.40 -13.77
N GLU A 117 17.58 5.70 -12.72
CA GLU A 117 16.99 4.36 -12.83
C GLU A 117 15.73 4.42 -13.71
N ILE A 118 14.83 5.38 -13.46
CA ILE A 118 13.62 5.59 -14.26
C ILE A 118 13.98 5.87 -15.72
N GLN A 119 14.95 6.74 -15.98
CA GLN A 119 15.41 7.05 -17.34
C GLN A 119 15.92 5.79 -18.05
N SER A 120 16.75 4.99 -17.37
CA SER A 120 17.35 3.78 -17.91
C SER A 120 16.28 2.75 -18.33
N VAL A 121 15.30 2.49 -17.47
CA VAL A 121 14.30 1.45 -17.73
C VAL A 121 13.17 1.90 -18.66
N THR A 122 12.86 3.20 -18.71
CA THR A 122 11.77 3.72 -19.56
C THR A 122 12.26 4.18 -20.93
N GLY A 123 13.56 4.41 -21.11
CA GLY A 123 14.14 4.98 -22.34
C GLY A 123 13.78 6.44 -22.59
N LEU A 124 13.10 7.11 -21.64
CA LEU A 124 12.70 8.51 -21.77
C LEU A 124 13.91 9.45 -21.69
N LYS A 125 13.79 10.61 -22.32
CA LYS A 125 14.85 11.64 -22.26
C LYS A 125 14.97 12.20 -20.83
N PRO A 126 16.19 12.47 -20.33
CA PRO A 126 16.38 12.95 -18.95
C PRO A 126 15.58 14.20 -18.61
N LYS A 127 15.52 15.18 -19.53
CA LYS A 127 14.69 16.39 -19.36
C LYS A 127 13.20 16.08 -19.22
N SER A 128 12.70 15.09 -19.95
CA SER A 128 11.30 14.67 -19.83
C SER A 128 11.05 14.01 -18.47
N VAL A 129 11.91 13.07 -18.07
CA VAL A 129 11.82 12.40 -16.76
C VAL A 129 11.78 13.43 -15.62
N SER A 130 12.73 14.35 -15.56
CA SER A 130 12.77 15.38 -14.52
C SER A 130 11.55 16.29 -14.52
N SER A 131 11.08 16.70 -15.71
CA SER A 131 9.89 17.54 -15.85
C SER A 131 8.62 16.82 -15.39
N ARG A 132 8.41 15.58 -15.86
CA ARG A 132 7.22 14.79 -15.51
C ARG A 132 7.22 14.39 -14.04
N LEU A 133 8.36 14.01 -13.46
CA LEU A 133 8.49 13.73 -12.03
C LEU A 133 8.15 14.96 -11.19
N SER A 134 8.63 16.15 -11.57
CA SER A 134 8.30 17.39 -10.85
C SER A 134 6.79 17.66 -10.86
N GLU A 135 6.13 17.40 -11.99
CA GLU A 135 4.66 17.56 -12.10
C GLU A 135 3.91 16.50 -11.28
N LEU A 136 4.34 15.23 -11.32
CA LEU A 136 3.74 14.14 -10.55
C LEU A 136 3.90 14.36 -9.03
N VAL A 137 5.05 14.88 -8.61
CA VAL A 137 5.31 15.24 -7.20
C VAL A 137 4.43 16.41 -6.77
N LYS A 138 4.36 17.47 -7.58
CA LYS A 138 3.50 18.63 -7.29
C LYS A 138 2.01 18.24 -7.18
N ALA A 139 1.59 17.22 -7.93
CA ALA A 139 0.23 16.70 -7.91
C ALA A 139 -0.05 15.68 -6.77
N GLY A 140 0.96 15.29 -5.98
CA GLY A 140 0.81 14.29 -4.90
C GLY A 140 0.75 12.83 -5.39
N TYR A 141 0.91 12.58 -6.68
CA TYR A 141 0.88 11.22 -7.24
C TYR A 141 2.18 10.45 -7.01
N VAL A 142 3.28 11.18 -6.82
CA VAL A 142 4.60 10.63 -6.53
C VAL A 142 5.17 11.34 -5.31
N GLU A 143 5.76 10.58 -4.39
CA GLU A 143 6.53 11.14 -3.29
C GLU A 143 8.01 11.17 -3.66
N LYS A 144 8.69 12.27 -3.29
CA LYS A 144 10.13 12.46 -3.46
C LYS A 144 10.82 12.37 -2.11
N GLU A 145 11.67 11.37 -1.97
CA GLU A 145 12.53 11.15 -0.80
C GLU A 145 13.92 11.71 -1.11
N VAL A 146 14.43 12.60 -0.26
CA VAL A 146 15.78 13.18 -0.43
C VAL A 146 16.67 12.57 0.64
N GLY A 147 17.70 11.84 0.21
CA GLY A 147 18.72 11.28 1.08
C GLY A 147 20.14 11.64 0.63
N GLU A 148 21.14 11.12 1.33
CA GLU A 148 22.56 11.37 1.06
C GLU A 148 22.98 10.98 -0.37
N GLN A 149 22.36 9.93 -0.92
CA GLN A 149 22.63 9.41 -2.26
C GLN A 149 21.77 10.08 -3.36
N GLY A 150 21.06 11.15 -3.02
CA GLY A 150 20.21 11.90 -3.93
C GLY A 150 18.71 11.63 -3.77
N ALA A 151 17.94 12.07 -4.77
CA ALA A 151 16.48 11.99 -4.74
C ALA A 151 15.95 10.66 -5.30
N ARG A 152 15.09 10.01 -4.54
CA ARG A 152 14.32 8.83 -4.96
C ARG A 152 12.83 9.16 -5.02
N TYR A 153 12.09 8.41 -5.82
CA TYR A 153 10.70 8.64 -6.14
C TYR A 153 9.90 7.36 -5.98
N ARG A 154 8.73 7.42 -5.35
CA ARG A 154 7.79 6.29 -5.27
C ARG A 154 6.36 6.75 -5.55
N ILE A 155 5.56 5.86 -6.13
CA ILE A 155 4.14 6.13 -6.38
C ILE A 155 3.37 6.15 -5.04
N THR A 156 2.41 7.07 -4.92
CA THR A 156 1.48 7.11 -3.77
C THR A 156 0.23 6.28 -4.08
N THR A 157 -0.56 5.95 -3.05
CA THR A 157 -1.89 5.35 -3.24
C THR A 157 -2.78 6.23 -4.12
N GLN A 158 -2.73 7.55 -3.93
CA GLN A 158 -3.46 8.50 -4.77
C GLN A 158 -2.97 8.47 -6.23
N GLY A 159 -1.65 8.36 -6.44
CA GLY A 159 -1.06 8.21 -7.76
C GLY A 159 -1.51 6.94 -8.48
N ILE A 160 -1.64 5.82 -7.76
CA ILE A 160 -2.19 4.56 -8.30
C ILE A 160 -3.63 4.75 -8.76
N GLN A 161 -4.47 5.38 -7.93
CA GLN A 161 -5.88 5.63 -8.27
C GLN A 161 -6.00 6.55 -9.49
N TRP A 162 -5.25 7.66 -9.51
CA TRP A 162 -5.21 8.58 -10.65
C TRP A 162 -4.79 7.88 -11.93
N LEU A 163 -3.73 7.05 -11.87
CA LEU A 163 -3.21 6.35 -13.03
C LEU A 163 -4.24 5.35 -13.58
N SER A 164 -4.87 4.57 -12.71
CA SER A 164 -5.93 3.62 -13.11
C SER A 164 -7.08 4.33 -13.84
N ASN A 165 -7.59 5.42 -13.28
CA ASN A 165 -8.66 6.21 -13.90
C ASN A 165 -8.21 6.82 -15.24
N THR A 166 -6.98 7.34 -15.30
CA THR A 166 -6.42 7.94 -16.51
C THR A 166 -6.30 6.91 -17.62
N LEU A 167 -5.83 5.69 -17.34
CA LEU A 167 -5.70 4.63 -18.33
C LEU A 167 -7.07 4.09 -18.78
N ALA A 168 -8.03 3.97 -17.86
CA ALA A 168 -9.39 3.54 -18.17
C ALA A 168 -10.15 4.53 -19.07
N SER A 169 -9.93 5.84 -18.89
CA SER A 169 -10.58 6.89 -19.68
C SER A 169 -10.10 6.99 -21.14
N LYS A 170 -8.91 6.45 -21.44
CA LYS A 170 -8.40 6.38 -22.82
C LYS A 170 -9.16 5.28 -23.54
N ARG A 171 -10.15 5.63 -24.36
CA ARG A 171 -10.80 4.70 -25.30
C ARG A 171 -9.96 4.58 -26.55
#